data_AF-A0A7R7TB58-F1
#
_entry.id   AF-A0A7R7TB58-F1
#
_cell.length_a   1.000
_cell.length_b   1.000
_cell.length_c   1.000
_cell.angle_alpha   90.00
_cell.angle_beta   90.00
_cell.angle_gamma   90.00
#
_symmetry.space_group_name_H-M   'P 1'
#
loop_
_entity.id
_entity.type
_entity.pdbx_description
1 polymer ?
#
loop_
_entity_poly.entity_id
_entity_poly.type
_entity_poly.pdbx_seq_one_letter_code
_entity_poly.pdbx_strand_id
1 'polypeptide(L)' 'MHLARIRREVTGIEWAVDHAIPLAARHACGLHVASNCQVIPSYLNNRKHNKLIMTEPFDWIRFI' A
#
# COMPACT_ATOMS: atom_id res chain seq x y z
N MET A 1 10.80 0.47 3.07
CA MET A 1 11.68 -0.58 2.48
C MET A 1 11.97 -1.74 3.43
N HIS A 2 12.43 -1.52 4.67
CA HIS A 2 12.73 -2.62 5.61
C HIS A 2 11.54 -3.56 5.90
N LEU A 3 10.35 -3.01 6.20
CA LEU A 3 9.16 -3.81 6.50
C LEU A 3 8.66 -4.63 5.30
N ALA A 4 8.73 -4.08 4.09
CA ALA A 4 8.36 -4.81 2.87
C ALA A 4 9.25 -6.05 2.65
N ARG A 5 10.56 -5.90 2.89
CA ARG A 5 11.51 -7.02 2.84
C ARG A 5 11.18 -8.10 3.88
N ILE A 6 11.00 -7.71 5.14
CA ILE A 6 10.65 -8.67 6.22
C ILE A 6 9.36 -9.42 5.88
N ARG A 7 8.33 -8.72 5.42
CA ARG A 7 7.07 -9.36 5.07
C ARG A 7 7.23 -10.33 3.90
N ARG A 8 8.02 -9.99 2.89
CA ARG A 8 8.36 -10.91 1.80
C ARG A 8 9.04 -12.17 2.32
N GLU A 9 10.04 -12.02 3.19
CA GLU A 9 10.79 -13.15 3.79
C GLU A 9 9.87 -14.08 4.60
N VAL A 10 8.90 -13.54 5.33
CA VAL A 10 8.00 -14.32 6.19
C VAL A 10 6.80 -14.92 5.43
N THR A 11 6.29 -14.22 4.41
CA THR A 11 5.03 -14.60 3.74
C THR A 11 5.23 -15.25 2.36
N GLY A 12 6.40 -15.08 1.74
CA GLY A 12 6.67 -15.55 0.37
C GLY A 12 6.00 -14.73 -0.74
N ILE A 13 5.32 -13.63 -0.41
CA ILE A 13 4.61 -12.76 -1.36
C ILE A 13 5.41 -11.45 -1.54
N GLU A 14 5.34 -10.83 -2.72
CA GLU A 14 5.93 -9.50 -2.93
C GLU A 14 5.12 -8.39 -2.22
N TRP A 15 5.82 -7.47 -1.56
CA TRP A 15 5.24 -6.33 -0.86
C TRP A 15 5.82 -5.01 -1.37
N ALA A 16 4.99 -3.96 -1.39
CA ALA A 16 5.38 -2.63 -1.80
C ALA A 16 5.04 -1.59 -0.73
N VAL A 17 5.79 -0.48 -0.70
CA VAL A 17 5.39 0.72 0.04
C VAL A 17 4.44 1.50 -0.85
N ASP A 18 3.27 1.84 -0.32
CA ASP A 18 2.21 2.54 -1.01
C ASP A 18 1.85 3.84 -0.28
N HIS A 19 1.31 4.80 -1.04
CA HIS A 19 0.62 5.96 -0.49
C HIS A 19 -0.89 5.67 -0.47
N ALA A 20 -1.45 5.50 0.73
CA ALA A 20 -2.86 5.16 0.91
C ALA A 20 -3.78 6.18 0.24
N ILE A 21 -3.45 7.46 0.38
CA ILE A 21 -4.02 8.58 -0.39
C ILE A 21 -3.07 8.90 -1.54
N PRO A 22 -3.56 8.94 -2.80
CA PRO A 22 -2.72 9.19 -3.98
C PRO A 22 -2.05 10.57 -3.91
N LEU A 23 -0.77 10.62 -4.29
CA LEU A 23 -0.02 11.87 -4.41
C LEU A 23 -0.46 12.72 -5.61
N ALA A 24 -0.97 12.06 -6.66
CA ALA A 24 -1.47 12.70 -7.87
C ALA A 24 -2.98 12.50 -7.97
N ALA A 25 -3.74 13.56 -7.70
CA ALA A 25 -5.19 13.57 -7.77
C ALA A 25 -5.72 14.96 -8.14
N ARG A 26 -6.91 15.03 -8.76
CA ARG A 26 -7.46 16.26 -9.36
C ARG A 26 -7.88 17.33 -8.35
N HIS A 27 -8.39 16.93 -7.19
CA HIS A 27 -9.05 17.84 -6.24
C HIS A 27 -8.31 17.96 -4.90
N ALA A 28 -7.77 16.85 -4.40
CA ALA A 28 -6.95 16.82 -3.19
C ALA A 28 -6.01 15.61 -3.26
N CYS A 29 -4.78 15.76 -2.79
CA CYS A 29 -3.78 14.70 -2.77
C CYS A 29 -3.28 14.39 -1.36
N GLY A 30 -2.69 13.20 -1.21
CA GLY A 30 -1.98 12.82 0.00
C GLY A 30 -0.63 13.52 0.10
N LEU A 31 -0.14 13.69 1.33
CA LEU A 31 1.21 14.19 1.58
C LEU A 31 2.21 13.03 1.57
N HIS A 32 3.47 13.32 1.25
CA HIS A 32 4.57 12.36 1.34
C HIS A 32 5.08 12.25 2.79
N VAL A 33 4.21 11.77 3.68
CA VAL A 33 4.42 11.67 5.13
C VAL A 33 4.15 10.26 5.63
N ALA A 34 4.73 9.90 6.77
CA ALA A 34 4.66 8.54 7.32
C ALA A 34 3.22 8.03 7.53
N SER A 35 2.29 8.91 7.94
CA SER A 35 0.88 8.55 8.15
C SER A 35 0.11 8.24 6.87
N ASN A 36 0.64 8.61 5.70
CA ASN A 36 0.08 8.26 4.40
C ASN A 36 0.75 7.01 3.78
N CYS A 37 1.83 6.53 4.38
CA CYS A 37 2.55 5.35 3.89
C CYS A 37 2.00 4.07 4.52
N GLN A 38 1.79 3.06 3.69
CA GLN A 38 1.47 1.71 4.14
C GLN A 38 2.33 0.67 3.41
N VAL A 39 2.43 -0.52 3.96
CA VAL A 39 3.04 -1.67 3.28
C VAL A 39 1.93 -2.65 2.94
N ILE A 40 1.70 -2.87 1.65
CA ILE A 40 0.64 -3.74 1.12
C ILE A 40 1.22 -4.72 0.10
N PRO A 41 0.52 -5.83 -0.21
CA PRO A 41 0.97 -6.73 -1.26
C PRO A 41 1.10 -6.00 -2.60
N SER A 42 2.15 -6.31 -3.37
CA SER A 42 2.45 -5.61 -4.63
C SER A 42 1.32 -5.72 -5.65
N TYR A 43 0.57 -6.83 -5.67
CA TYR A 43 -0.60 -6.97 -6.54
C TYR A 43 -1.71 -5.97 -6.20
N LEU A 44 -1.93 -5.67 -4.91
CA LEU A 44 -2.93 -4.71 -4.47
C LEU A 44 -2.49 -3.29 -4.83
N ASN A 45 -1.20 -2.98 -4.64
CA ASN A 45 -0.61 -1.71 -5.06
C ASN A 45 -0.79 -1.48 -6.58
N ASN A 46 -0.58 -2.51 -7.39
CA ASN A 46 -0.77 -2.42 -8.84
C ASN A 46 -2.27 -2.26 -9.23
N ARG A 47 -3.18 -2.90 -8.48
CA ARG A 47 -4.64 -2.81 -8.71
C ARG A 47 -5.25 -1.48 -8.26
N LYS A 48 -4.72 -0.84 -7.20
CA LYS A 48 -5.36 0.36 -6.62
C LYS A 48 -5.21 1.61 -7.48
N HIS A 49 -4.14 1.74 -8.26
CA HIS A 49 -3.83 2.96 -9.02
C HIS A 49 -3.93 4.22 -8.11
N ASN A 50 -4.62 5.28 -8.57
CA ASN A 50 -4.84 6.51 -7.81
C ASN A 50 -6.10 6.47 -6.93
N LYS A 51 -6.50 5.29 -6.42
CA LYS A 51 -7.63 5.17 -5.49
C LYS A 51 -7.13 5.27 -4.05
N LEU A 52 -7.95 5.89 -3.20
CA LEU A 52 -7.75 5.88 -1.76
C LEU A 52 -8.09 4.48 -1.23
N ILE A 53 -7.07 3.76 -0.77
CA ILE A 53 -7.23 2.47 -0.09
C ILE A 53 -6.37 2.54 1.16
N MET A 54 -6.99 2.45 2.32
CA MET A 54 -6.29 2.25 3.60
C MET A 54 -6.62 0.83 4.06
N THR A 55 -5.60 0.05 4.38
CA THR A 55 -5.80 -1.32 4.87
C THR A 55 -5.45 -1.43 6.34
N GLU A 56 -6.32 -2.05 7.13
CA GLU A 56 -5.94 -2.61 8.42
C GLU A 56 -5.20 -3.96 8.20
N PRO A 57 -4.52 -4.50 9.23
CA PRO A 57 -3.96 -5.84 9.15
C PRO A 57 -4.99 -6.85 8.62
N PHE A 58 -4.58 -7.61 7.60
CA PHE A 58 -5.35 -8.67 6.92
C PHE A 58 -6.49 -8.23 5.98
N ASP A 59 -6.83 -6.94 5.88
CA ASP A 59 -7.88 -6.49 4.94
C ASP A 59 -7.56 -6.81 3.47
N TRP A 60 -6.26 -6.84 3.13
CA TRP A 60 -5.78 -7.17 1.80
C TRP A 60 -6.21 -8.56 1.30
N ILE A 61 -6.57 -9.49 2.20
CA ILE A 61 -7.10 -10.82 1.83
C ILE A 61 -8.42 -10.70 1.06
N ARG A 62 -9.21 -9.65 1.33
CA ARG A 62 -10.49 -9.41 0.65
C ARG A 62 -10.31 -8.97 -0.82
N PHE A 63 -9.09 -8.65 -1.22
CA PHE A 63 -8.74 -8.15 -2.56
C PHE A 63 -8.00 -9.17 -3.43
N ILE A 64 -7.86 -10.41 -2.95
CA ILE A 64 -7.30 -11.54 -3.71
C ILE A 64 -8.31 -11.94 -4.78
#